data_AF-A0A534K785-F1
#
_entry.id   AF-A0A534K785-F1
#
_cell.length_a   1.000
_cell.length_b   1.000
_cell.length_c   1.000
_cell.angle_alpha   90.00
_cell.angle_beta   90.00
_cell.angle_gamma   90.00
#
_symmetry.space_group_name_H-M   'P 1'
#
loop_
_entity.id
_entity.type
_entity.pdbx_description
1 polymer ?
#
loop_
_entity_poly.entity_id
_entity_poly.type
_entity_poly.pdbx_seq_one_letter_code
_entity_poly.pdbx_strand_id
1 'polypeptide(L)'
;MFPFVDRRWRVPFVVVDLLGFPPRILEGPFRLDNYRYRTTARLSELRPIESVPLEEFGALLHFDPWWVFRGVLGVQREWVEAAFATNVAHPFRHQGRTFKIQDLVFSSRLDRLLEIDAKSGLYRSAAFHPGDIDLIALHPPPQATPAAPIARRAKAL
;
A
#
# COMPACT_ATOMS: atom_id res chain seq x y z
N MET A 1 -0.22 -9.97 -6.01
CA MET A 1 0.97 -9.13 -6.24
C MET A 1 0.59 -7.71 -5.88
N PHE A 2 1.46 -6.99 -5.19
CA PHE A 2 1.14 -5.75 -4.48
C PHE A 2 2.24 -4.73 -4.76
N PRO A 3 2.06 -3.87 -5.78
CA PRO A 3 3.04 -2.86 -6.13
C PRO A 3 3.12 -1.82 -5.01
N PHE A 4 4.35 -1.51 -4.59
CA PHE A 4 4.62 -0.33 -3.79
C PHE A 4 4.97 0.81 -4.74
N VAL A 5 4.53 2.02 -4.41
CA VAL A 5 4.72 3.21 -5.25
C VAL A 5 5.45 4.28 -4.44
N ASP A 6 6.47 4.90 -5.04
CA ASP A 6 7.18 6.01 -4.43
C ASP A 6 6.55 7.37 -4.77
N ARG A 7 7.04 8.44 -4.12
CA ARG A 7 6.63 9.83 -4.41
C ARG A 7 6.80 10.28 -5.86
N ARG A 8 7.61 9.57 -6.66
CA ARG A 8 7.85 9.83 -8.08
C ARG A 8 6.94 8.99 -8.97
N TRP A 9 5.91 8.36 -8.40
CA TRP A 9 4.98 7.47 -9.08
C TRP A 9 5.66 6.24 -9.69
N ARG A 10 6.86 5.88 -9.22
CA ARG A 10 7.58 4.69 -9.66
C ARG A 10 7.20 3.51 -8.79
N VAL A 11 7.27 2.31 -9.38
CA VAL A 11 7.13 1.05 -8.65
C VAL A 11 8.53 0.50 -8.40
N PRO A 12 9.16 0.79 -7.25
CA PRO A 12 10.49 0.25 -6.94
C PRO A 12 10.47 -1.27 -6.81
N PHE A 13 9.40 -1.83 -6.25
CA PHE A 13 9.23 -3.27 -6.11
C PHE A 13 7.76 -3.66 -5.96
N VAL A 14 7.53 -4.96 -6.06
CA VAL A 14 6.22 -5.59 -5.85
C VAL A 14 6.36 -6.65 -4.77
N VAL A 15 5.46 -6.63 -3.78
CA VAL A 15 5.33 -7.74 -2.85
C VAL A 15 4.47 -8.83 -3.47
N VAL A 16 4.94 -10.06 -3.47
CA VAL A 16 4.20 -11.22 -3.93
C VAL A 16 3.75 -12.07 -2.74
N ASP A 17 2.47 -12.40 -2.73
CA ASP A 17 1.89 -13.40 -1.85
C ASP A 17 2.13 -14.76 -2.47
N LEU A 18 2.75 -15.65 -1.70
CA LEU A 18 3.13 -16.99 -2.11
C LEU A 18 2.48 -17.95 -1.12
N LEU A 19 1.47 -18.68 -1.59
CA LEU A 19 0.71 -19.60 -0.74
C LEU A 19 1.67 -20.57 0.00
N GLY A 20 1.62 -20.54 1.33
CA GLY A 20 2.44 -21.39 2.19
C GLY A 20 3.86 -20.86 2.46
N PHE A 21 4.21 -19.66 1.98
CA PHE A 21 5.50 -19.01 2.22
C PHE A 21 5.31 -17.57 2.72
N PRO A 22 6.29 -17.01 3.46
CA PRO A 22 6.27 -15.59 3.78
C PRO A 22 6.27 -14.73 2.50
N PRO A 23 5.62 -13.55 2.51
CA PRO A 23 5.67 -12.60 1.40
C PRO A 23 7.10 -12.31 0.96
N ARG A 24 7.27 -12.12 -0.35
CA ARG A 24 8.57 -11.84 -0.96
C ARG A 24 8.53 -10.60 -1.83
N ILE A 25 9.69 -9.99 -1.97
CA ILE A 25 9.92 -8.85 -2.84
C ILE A 25 10.37 -9.36 -4.20
N LEU A 26 9.71 -8.85 -5.22
CA LEU A 26 10.03 -9.03 -6.62
C LEU A 26 10.28 -7.67 -7.25
N GLU A 27 11.47 -7.50 -7.81
CA GLU A 27 11.80 -6.39 -8.68
C GLU A 27 11.59 -6.79 -10.14
N GLY A 28 11.41 -5.80 -11.01
CA GLY A 28 11.17 -6.04 -12.43
C GLY A 28 12.27 -6.87 -13.11
N PRO A 29 12.04 -7.28 -14.37
CA PRO A 29 11.03 -6.74 -15.27
C PRO A 29 9.66 -7.42 -15.16
N PHE A 30 8.60 -6.65 -15.39
CA PHE A 30 7.25 -7.14 -15.61
C PHE A 30 6.75 -6.79 -17.01
N ARG A 31 5.78 -7.56 -17.50
CA ARG A 31 5.01 -7.25 -18.71
C ARG A 31 3.55 -7.59 -18.52
N LEU A 32 2.66 -6.74 -19.02
CA LEU A 32 1.24 -7.02 -19.09
C LEU A 32 0.95 -7.94 -20.28
N ASP A 33 0.35 -9.09 -20.01
CA ASP A 33 -0.10 -10.06 -21.00
C ASP A 33 -1.51 -10.53 -20.64
N ASN A 34 -2.49 -10.29 -21.53
CA ASN A 34 -3.90 -10.64 -21.30
C ASN A 34 -4.43 -10.18 -19.93
N TYR A 35 -4.23 -8.90 -19.61
CA TYR A 35 -4.63 -8.28 -18.33
C TYR A 35 -3.96 -8.87 -17.08
N ARG A 36 -2.86 -9.62 -17.24
CA ARG A 36 -2.07 -10.18 -16.14
C ARG A 36 -0.62 -9.78 -16.26
N TYR A 37 -0.02 -9.31 -15.17
CA TYR A 37 1.42 -9.09 -15.14
C TYR A 37 2.16 -10.42 -15.07
N ARG A 38 3.19 -10.54 -15.91
CA ARG A 38 4.11 -11.67 -15.95
C ARG A 38 5.54 -11.18 -15.75
N THR A 39 6.34 -12.00 -15.11
CA THR A 39 7.79 -11.81 -14.99
C THR A 39 8.52 -13.07 -15.45
N THR A 40 9.78 -12.93 -15.81
CA THR A 40 10.71 -14.06 -16.04
C THR A 40 11.55 -14.38 -14.81
N ALA A 41 11.40 -13.61 -13.72
CA ALA A 41 12.11 -13.84 -12.47
C ALA A 41 11.74 -15.21 -11.86
N ARG A 42 12.75 -15.86 -11.30
CA ARG A 42 12.66 -17.14 -10.62
C ARG A 42 12.37 -16.93 -9.15
N LEU A 43 11.76 -17.94 -8.52
CA LEU A 43 11.46 -17.91 -7.09
C LEU A 43 12.72 -17.67 -6.22
N SER A 44 13.87 -18.20 -6.65
CA SER A 44 15.16 -18.04 -5.96
C SER A 44 15.73 -16.61 -6.01
N GLU A 45 15.24 -15.77 -6.92
CA GLU A 45 15.65 -14.38 -7.06
C GLU A 45 14.82 -13.45 -6.16
N LEU A 46 13.75 -13.98 -5.56
CA LEU A 46 12.89 -13.22 -4.68
C LEU A 46 13.56 -12.99 -3.32
N ARG A 47 13.45 -11.77 -2.83
CA ARG A 47 14.07 -11.38 -1.55
C ARG A 47 13.02 -11.37 -0.44
N PRO A 48 13.41 -11.65 0.81
CA PRO A 48 12.51 -11.44 1.95
C PRO A 48 12.11 -9.95 2.03
N ILE A 49 10.93 -9.67 2.58
CA ILE A 49 10.48 -8.28 2.77
C ILE A 49 11.42 -7.53 3.73
N GLU A 50 12.06 -8.26 4.63
CA GLU A 50 13.09 -7.77 5.55
C GLU A 50 14.35 -7.23 4.86
N SER A 51 14.50 -7.45 3.56
CA SER A 51 15.58 -6.85 2.78
C SER A 51 15.36 -5.37 2.46
N VAL A 52 14.15 -4.82 2.71
CA VAL A 52 13.86 -3.39 2.65
C VAL A 52 13.97 -2.79 4.05
N PRO A 53 14.83 -1.78 4.26
CA PRO A 53 14.90 -1.06 5.54
C PRO A 53 13.55 -0.48 5.95
N LEU A 54 13.23 -0.52 7.25
CA LEU A 54 11.94 -0.07 7.77
C LEU A 54 11.65 1.40 7.43
N GLU A 55 12.68 2.24 7.46
CA GLU A 55 12.61 3.65 7.12
C GLU A 55 12.21 3.92 5.66
N GLU A 56 12.52 2.99 4.74
CA GLU A 56 12.16 3.16 3.33
C GLU A 56 10.64 3.05 3.11
N PHE A 57 9.92 2.30 3.95
CA PHE A 57 8.47 2.21 3.88
C PHE A 57 7.80 3.57 4.09
N GLY A 58 8.39 4.47 4.89
CA GLY A 58 7.83 5.81 5.12
C GLY A 58 7.76 6.70 3.87
N ALA A 59 8.42 6.30 2.77
CA ALA A 59 8.40 7.00 1.49
C ALA A 59 7.62 6.25 0.40
N LEU A 60 6.87 5.21 0.78
CA LEU A 60 6.14 4.34 -0.13
C LEU A 60 4.66 4.32 0.21
N LEU A 61 3.85 3.99 -0.78
CA LEU A 61 2.43 3.68 -0.62
C LEU A 61 2.06 2.39 -1.33
N HIS A 62 0.96 1.80 -0.91
CA HIS A 62 0.29 0.75 -1.66
C HIS A 62 -1.23 0.88 -1.46
N PHE A 63 -2.01 0.22 -2.30
CA PHE A 63 -3.47 0.14 -2.14
C PHE A 63 -3.91 -1.27 -1.77
N ASP A 64 -4.52 -1.38 -0.58
CA ASP A 64 -5.32 -2.51 -0.09
C ASP A 64 -4.76 -3.95 -0.25
N PRO A 65 -3.71 -4.37 0.49
CA PRO A 65 -3.13 -5.70 0.45
C PRO A 65 -3.46 -6.45 1.75
N TRP A 66 -4.58 -6.12 2.40
CA TRP A 66 -4.80 -6.51 3.80
C TRP A 66 -4.74 -8.03 4.00
N TRP A 67 -5.09 -8.84 2.99
CA TRP A 67 -4.98 -10.29 3.03
C TRP A 67 -3.53 -10.81 2.93
N VAL A 68 -2.62 -10.07 2.32
CA VAL A 68 -1.21 -10.46 2.08
C VAL A 68 -0.42 -10.57 3.35
N PHE A 69 -0.72 -9.66 4.28
CA PHE A 69 -0.04 -9.54 5.56
C PHE A 69 -0.87 -10.10 6.72
N ARG A 70 -2.09 -10.58 6.47
CA ARG A 70 -2.97 -11.14 7.50
C ARG A 70 -2.55 -12.56 7.84
N GLY A 71 -2.13 -12.77 9.10
CA GLY A 71 -1.77 -14.10 9.59
C GLY A 71 -0.48 -14.65 8.97
N VAL A 72 0.36 -13.77 8.41
CA VAL A 72 1.66 -14.15 7.88
C VAL A 72 2.55 -14.66 9.01
N LEU A 73 3.09 -15.85 8.80
CA LEU A 73 4.15 -16.42 9.62
C LEU A 73 5.49 -16.19 8.93
N GLY A 74 6.54 -15.99 9.73
CA GLY A 74 7.91 -15.84 9.21
C GLY A 74 8.23 -14.46 8.63
N VAL A 75 7.41 -13.44 8.89
CA VAL A 75 7.77 -12.03 8.74
C VAL A 75 7.78 -11.35 10.10
N GLN A 76 8.81 -10.56 10.37
CA GLN A 76 8.91 -9.77 11.61
C GLN A 76 7.80 -8.72 11.69
N ARG A 77 7.27 -8.51 12.90
CA ARG A 77 6.09 -7.67 13.12
C ARG A 77 6.30 -6.22 12.67
N GLU A 78 7.50 -5.71 12.85
CA GLU A 78 7.91 -4.35 12.52
C GLU A 78 7.77 -4.09 11.01
N TRP A 79 8.09 -5.08 10.17
CA TRP A 79 7.93 -4.98 8.71
C TRP A 79 6.47 -5.06 8.30
N VAL A 80 5.68 -5.90 8.99
CA VAL A 80 4.24 -5.95 8.78
C VAL A 80 3.60 -4.61 9.11
N GLU A 81 3.94 -4.02 10.27
CA GLU A 81 3.43 -2.71 10.70
C GLU A 81 3.88 -1.58 9.77
N ALA A 82 5.16 -1.56 9.39
CA ALA A 82 5.70 -0.59 8.43
C ALA A 82 4.99 -0.69 7.07
N ALA A 83 4.79 -1.91 6.55
CA ALA A 83 4.04 -2.12 5.32
C ALA A 83 2.59 -1.62 5.48
N PHE A 84 1.87 -1.98 6.54
CA PHE A 84 0.49 -1.51 6.76
C PHE A 84 0.36 0.01 6.85
N ALA A 85 1.35 0.71 7.42
CA ALA A 85 1.37 2.17 7.50
C ALA A 85 1.40 2.85 6.12
N THR A 86 1.81 2.12 5.08
CA THR A 86 1.83 2.61 3.70
C THR A 86 0.49 2.50 2.95
N ASN A 87 -0.56 1.98 3.60
CA ASN A 87 -1.85 1.75 2.94
C ASN A 87 -2.65 3.04 2.72
N VAL A 88 -2.96 3.33 1.45
CA VAL A 88 -3.76 4.50 1.04
C VAL A 88 -5.24 4.20 0.80
N ALA A 89 -5.76 3.05 1.26
CA ALA A 89 -7.19 2.71 1.12
C ALA A 89 -8.16 3.63 1.90
N HIS A 90 -7.62 4.47 2.79
CA HIS A 90 -8.39 5.41 3.60
C HIS A 90 -8.83 6.63 2.77
N PRO A 91 -9.96 7.28 3.12
CA PRO A 91 -10.35 8.52 2.46
C PRO A 91 -9.33 9.64 2.70
N PHE A 92 -9.02 10.41 1.66
CA PHE A 92 -8.12 11.56 1.71
C PHE A 92 -8.84 12.84 1.26
N ARG A 93 -8.30 14.01 1.63
CA ARG A 93 -8.85 15.31 1.21
C ARG A 93 -8.00 15.92 0.11
N HIS A 94 -8.66 16.40 -0.94
CA HIS A 94 -8.03 17.16 -2.02
C HIS A 94 -8.99 18.26 -2.49
N GLN A 95 -8.49 19.50 -2.61
CA GLN A 95 -9.26 20.67 -3.05
C GLN A 95 -10.63 20.81 -2.35
N GLY A 96 -10.66 20.65 -1.03
CA GLY A 96 -11.88 20.80 -0.22
C GLY A 96 -12.88 19.64 -0.33
N ARG A 97 -12.54 18.55 -1.03
CA ARG A 97 -13.38 17.35 -1.17
C ARG A 97 -12.71 16.14 -0.59
N THR A 98 -13.51 15.21 -0.07
CA THR A 98 -13.03 13.90 0.38
C THR A 98 -13.18 12.90 -0.76
N PHE A 99 -12.09 12.17 -1.03
CA PHE A 99 -12.01 11.10 -2.02
C PHE A 99 -11.64 9.79 -1.35
N LYS A 100 -12.06 8.67 -1.94
CA LYS A 100 -11.61 7.33 -1.58
C LYS A 100 -11.07 6.64 -2.82
N ILE A 101 -9.85 6.13 -2.77
CA ILE A 101 -9.25 5.37 -3.87
C ILE A 101 -10.11 4.13 -4.14
N GLN A 102 -10.38 3.88 -5.42
CA GLN A 102 -11.06 2.69 -5.92
C GLN A 102 -10.08 1.73 -6.57
N ASP A 103 -9.13 2.26 -7.36
CA ASP A 103 -8.14 1.44 -8.05
C ASP A 103 -6.87 2.24 -8.38
N LEU A 104 -5.80 1.51 -8.69
CA LEU A 104 -4.51 2.02 -9.14
C LEU A 104 -4.22 1.50 -10.56
N VAL A 105 -4.06 2.42 -11.52
CA VAL A 105 -3.75 2.06 -12.91
C VAL A 105 -2.25 2.13 -13.12
N PHE A 106 -1.64 0.98 -13.41
CA PHE A 106 -0.21 0.87 -13.65
C PHE A 106 0.13 0.78 -15.13
N SER A 107 1.37 1.18 -15.44
CA SER A 107 2.00 0.99 -16.74
C SER A 107 2.07 -0.49 -17.15
N SER A 108 2.15 -0.77 -18.45
CA SER A 108 2.25 -2.14 -18.97
C SER A 108 3.53 -2.88 -18.54
N ARG A 109 4.53 -2.17 -18.01
CA ARG A 109 5.78 -2.73 -17.48
C ARG A 109 5.81 -2.80 -15.96
N LEU A 110 4.74 -2.34 -15.30
CA LEU A 110 4.64 -2.20 -13.86
C LEU A 110 5.85 -1.46 -13.24
N ASP A 111 6.42 -0.50 -13.96
CA ASP A 111 7.52 0.33 -13.47
C ASP A 111 7.03 1.67 -12.91
N ARG A 112 5.78 2.03 -13.22
CA ARG A 112 5.12 3.28 -12.81
C ARG A 112 3.63 3.12 -12.59
N LEU A 113 3.12 3.89 -11.63
CA LEU A 113 1.71 4.24 -11.50
C LEU A 113 1.38 5.35 -12.50
N LEU A 114 0.29 5.21 -13.23
CA LEU A 114 -0.16 6.17 -14.25
C LEU A 114 -1.34 7.00 -13.75
N GLU A 115 -2.25 6.38 -13.00
CA GLU A 115 -3.48 7.01 -12.55
C GLU A 115 -3.95 6.40 -11.22
N ILE A 116 -4.56 7.23 -10.38
CA ILE A 116 -5.35 6.81 -9.24
C ILE A 116 -6.82 7.09 -9.57
N ASP A 117 -7.62 6.03 -9.69
CA ASP A 117 -9.07 6.17 -9.77
C ASP A 117 -9.63 6.31 -8.35
N ALA A 118 -10.34 7.39 -8.10
CA ALA A 118 -10.92 7.69 -6.81
C ALA A 118 -12.35 8.20 -6.93
N LYS A 119 -13.11 8.07 -5.85
CA LYS A 119 -14.51 8.47 -5.81
C LYS A 119 -14.79 9.47 -4.71
N SER A 120 -15.64 10.45 -4.98
CA SER A 120 -16.21 11.37 -4.01
C SER A 120 -17.73 11.23 -3.97
N GLY A 121 -18.27 10.79 -2.83
CA GLY A 121 -19.70 10.48 -2.70
C GLY A 121 -20.14 9.34 -3.61
N LEU A 122 -21.43 9.32 -4.01
CA LEU A 122 -22.01 8.20 -4.76
C LEU A 122 -21.81 8.27 -6.29
N TYR A 123 -21.53 9.44 -6.86
CA TYR A 123 -21.64 9.66 -8.32
C TYR A 123 -20.45 10.35 -8.97
N ARG A 124 -19.42 10.75 -8.22
CA ARG A 124 -18.27 11.49 -8.80
C ARG A 124 -17.03 10.63 -8.74
N SER A 125 -16.56 10.19 -9.90
CA SER A 125 -15.21 9.65 -10.06
C SER A 125 -14.22 10.77 -10.38
N ALA A 126 -12.96 10.56 -10.03
CA ALA A 126 -11.85 11.43 -10.33
C ALA A 126 -10.63 10.57 -10.59
N ALA A 127 -9.93 10.88 -11.68
CA ALA A 127 -8.63 10.32 -12.01
C ALA A 127 -7.55 11.33 -11.60
N PHE A 128 -6.56 10.88 -10.83
CA PHE A 128 -5.38 11.68 -10.49
C PHE A 128 -4.14 11.11 -11.16
N HIS A 129 -3.34 11.98 -11.75
CA HIS A 129 -2.12 11.67 -12.47
C HIS A 129 -0.89 12.22 -11.72
N PRO A 130 0.34 11.84 -12.14
CA PRO A 130 1.55 12.47 -11.64
C PRO A 130 1.49 14.00 -11.77
N GLY A 131 1.61 14.70 -10.63
CA GLY A 131 1.55 16.15 -10.53
C GLY A 131 0.21 16.70 -10.03
N ASP A 132 -0.88 15.94 -10.08
CA ASP A 132 -2.18 16.37 -9.57
C ASP A 132 -2.23 16.34 -8.04
N ILE A 133 -1.56 15.34 -7.43
CA ILE A 133 -1.52 15.11 -5.99
C ILE A 133 -0.12 14.71 -5.51
N ASP A 134 0.21 15.11 -4.29
CA ASP A 134 1.36 14.56 -3.56
C ASP A 134 0.95 13.23 -2.92
N LEU A 135 1.54 12.16 -3.43
CA LEU A 135 1.28 10.79 -3.01
C LEU A 135 1.62 10.53 -1.53
N ILE A 136 2.67 11.15 -1.00
CA ILE A 136 3.08 10.94 0.40
C ILE A 136 2.16 11.70 1.34
N ALA A 137 1.59 12.82 0.89
CA ALA A 137 0.57 13.53 1.65
C ALA A 137 -0.75 12.73 1.79
N LEU A 138 -0.89 11.59 1.11
CA LEU A 138 -2.02 10.68 1.26
C LEU A 138 -1.91 9.78 2.49
N HIS A 139 -0.74 9.70 3.14
CA HIS A 139 -0.62 8.94 4.37
C HIS A 139 -1.60 9.49 5.41
N PRO A 140 -2.29 8.62 6.16
CA PRO A 140 -3.01 9.08 7.32
C PRO A 140 -2.01 9.77 8.27
N PRO A 141 -2.37 10.92 8.87
CA PRO A 141 -1.60 11.43 9.99
C PRO A 141 -1.53 10.31 11.05
N PRO A 142 -0.40 10.17 11.78
CA PRO A 142 -0.29 9.17 12.82
C PRO A 142 -1.50 9.30 13.73
N GLN A 143 -2.30 8.23 13.82
CA GLN A 143 -3.44 8.23 14.74
C GLN A 143 -2.86 8.45 16.13
N ALA A 144 -3.18 9.58 16.75
CA ALA A 144 -2.90 9.77 18.16
C ALA A 144 -3.58 8.61 18.89
N THR A 145 -2.78 7.78 19.57
CA THR A 145 -3.31 6.69 20.39
C THR A 145 -4.41 7.27 21.26
N PRO A 146 -5.67 6.80 21.16
CA PRO A 146 -6.71 7.30 22.05
C PRO A 146 -6.25 7.00 23.47
N ALA A 147 -6.13 8.05 24.29
CA ALA A 147 -5.80 7.91 25.70
C ALA A 147 -6.77 6.86 26.29
N ALA A 148 -6.21 5.86 26.98
CA ALA A 148 -7.00 4.81 27.60
C ALA A 148 -8.16 5.44 28.37
N PRO A 149 -9.40 4.93 28.22
CA PRO A 149 -10.53 5.48 28.95
C PRO A 149 -10.22 5.43 30.44
N ILE A 150 -10.17 6.60 31.07
CA ILE A 150 -10.07 6.71 32.53
C ILE A 150 -11.31 6.00 33.08
N ALA A 151 -11.13 4.80 33.61
CA ALA A 151 -12.17 4.06 34.30
C ALA A 151 -12.65 4.91 35.48
N ARG A 152 -13.75 5.65 35.29
CA ARG A 152 -14.48 6.22 36.42
C ARG A 152 -15.02 5.03 37.20
N ARG A 153 -14.42 4.76 38.37
CA ARG A 153 -14.91 3.81 39.37
C ARG A 153 -16.43 3.90 39.46
N ALA A 154 -17.13 2.86 39.00
CA ALA A 154 -18.52 2.66 39.37
C ALA A 154 -18.52 2.14 40.81
N LYS A 155 -19.19 2.88 41.70
CA LYS A 155 -19.44 2.45 43.08
C LYS A 155 -20.37 1.23 43.05
N ALA A 156 -20.06 0.26 43.90
CA ALA A 156 -20.94 -0.85 44.22
C ALA A 156 -22.19 -0.36 44.97
N LEU A 157 -23.33 -0.99 44.67
CA LEU A 157 -24.47 -1.18 45.56
C LEU A 157 -24.84 -2.66 45.49
#